data_AF-A0A7S4V4I4-F1
#
_entry.id   AF-A0A7S4V4I4-F1
#
_cell.length_a   1.000
_cell.length_b   1.000
_cell.length_c   1.000
_cell.angle_alpha   90.00
_cell.angle_beta   90.00
_cell.angle_gamma   90.00
#
_symmetry.space_group_name_H-M   'P 1'
#
loop_
_entity.id
_entity.type
_entity.pdbx_description
1 polymer ?
#
loop_
_entity_poly.entity_id
_entity_poly.type
_entity_poly.pdbx_seq_one_letter_code
_entity_poly.pdbx_strand_id
1 'polypeptide(L)'
;MEDGLVPEIVKLTRQVTELTFGTAGAVMAFVGLGQASCHHRHDLLWAEIDYFLQVRQVHIETLNNMREDLLDLYEMDGRRLDTRMIVATLLLAIGFGFVVEGTFPAPDPGVSSSKRGLYEAQHNARIVYSITAAFALLCPFWSMLSIMECRRRLDFFMDAFSDKFYFMLKKRFRSFECETRSTRIMHHSNLVTYTKGLPKDPNPNLARLYHFEREDGCSSQQRQQQPQHRGLFGCCARRHHMTRSETLEGQLQTLPSIGKQTPGDFDIILQLHSHYVTWWYDWCRFFMKVSSICTWLAMVFNVLCCSILLGMYYQFHYPDTPKMWQAYSSILLSGLAAALTCTGFAHGKGPRLPGGKLDAKKKHCAPVPGGIPPWMEKAPDATLTLGSPLLEV
;
A
#
# COMPACT_ATOMS: atom_id res chain seq x y z
N MET A 1 104.22 -8.79 -16.87
CA MET A 1 103.21 -8.53 -17.93
C MET A 1 101.82 -9.01 -17.49
N GLU A 2 101.56 -9.10 -16.18
CA GLU A 2 100.28 -9.57 -15.59
C GLU A 2 99.54 -8.47 -14.79
N ASP A 3 100.15 -7.31 -14.56
CA ASP A 3 99.58 -6.24 -13.72
C ASP A 3 98.54 -5.34 -14.43
N GLY A 4 98.24 -5.60 -15.70
CA GLY A 4 97.33 -4.77 -16.51
C GLY A 4 95.90 -5.32 -16.68
N LEU A 5 95.65 -6.61 -16.39
CA LEU A 5 94.39 -7.27 -16.75
C LEU A 5 93.30 -7.12 -15.67
N VAL A 6 93.70 -7.06 -14.41
CA VAL A 6 92.79 -6.96 -13.25
C VAL A 6 91.92 -5.69 -13.24
N PRO A 7 92.44 -4.47 -13.52
CA PRO A 7 91.61 -3.26 -13.48
C PRO A 7 90.57 -3.18 -14.61
N GLU A 8 90.85 -3.77 -15.77
CA GLU A 8 89.89 -3.88 -16.89
C GLU A 8 88.72 -4.81 -16.54
N ILE A 9 89.00 -5.97 -15.95
CA ILE A 9 87.98 -6.95 -15.54
C ILE A 9 87.07 -6.35 -14.46
N VAL A 10 87.60 -5.59 -13.50
CA VAL A 10 86.82 -4.92 -12.44
C VAL A 10 85.91 -3.83 -13.03
N LYS A 11 86.37 -3.11 -14.06
CA LYS A 11 85.56 -2.09 -14.75
C LYS A 11 84.38 -2.70 -15.50
N LEU A 12 84.63 -3.83 -16.19
CA LEU A 12 83.60 -4.61 -16.89
C LEU A 12 82.58 -5.22 -15.93
N THR A 13 83.03 -5.82 -14.81
CA THR A 13 82.10 -6.36 -13.81
C THR A 13 81.22 -5.27 -13.21
N ARG A 14 81.77 -4.09 -12.92
CA ARG A 14 81.00 -2.96 -12.40
C ARG A 14 79.94 -2.47 -13.39
N GLN A 15 80.28 -2.33 -14.67
CA GLN A 15 79.33 -1.96 -15.71
C GLN A 15 78.22 -3.01 -15.91
N VAL A 16 78.56 -4.30 -15.85
CA VAL A 16 77.56 -5.39 -15.95
C VAL A 16 76.64 -5.40 -14.73
N THR A 17 77.15 -5.16 -13.51
CA THR A 17 76.31 -5.04 -12.32
C THR A 17 75.38 -3.83 -12.36
N GLU A 18 75.83 -2.68 -12.88
CA GLU A 18 74.98 -1.49 -13.02
C GLU A 18 73.89 -1.69 -14.09
N LEU A 19 74.21 -2.37 -15.19
CA LEU A 19 73.22 -2.73 -16.22
C LEU A 19 72.20 -3.75 -15.72
N THR A 20 72.62 -4.76 -14.96
CA THR A 20 71.71 -5.77 -14.41
C THR A 20 70.83 -5.23 -13.28
N PHE A 21 71.33 -4.34 -12.43
CA PHE A 21 70.48 -3.65 -11.45
C PHE A 21 69.49 -2.68 -12.11
N GLY A 22 69.91 -1.96 -13.16
CA GLY A 22 69.03 -1.05 -13.90
C GLY A 22 67.88 -1.78 -14.61
N THR A 23 68.16 -2.92 -15.24
CA THR A 23 67.13 -3.72 -15.92
C THR A 23 66.19 -4.41 -14.92
N ALA A 24 66.71 -4.92 -13.80
CA ALA A 24 65.87 -5.50 -12.74
C ALA A 24 64.91 -4.45 -12.13
N GLY A 25 65.39 -3.22 -11.90
CA GLY A 25 64.55 -2.12 -11.43
C GLY A 25 63.43 -1.76 -12.41
N ALA A 26 63.74 -1.70 -13.71
CA ALA A 26 62.74 -1.45 -14.75
C ALA A 26 61.68 -2.56 -14.82
N VAL A 27 62.08 -3.83 -14.78
CA VAL A 27 61.14 -4.98 -14.79
C VAL A 27 60.22 -4.94 -13.58
N MET A 28 60.75 -4.68 -12.38
CA MET A 28 59.93 -4.56 -11.17
C MET A 28 58.95 -3.38 -11.24
N ALA A 29 59.37 -2.24 -11.82
CA ALA A 29 58.48 -1.11 -12.05
C ALA A 29 57.35 -1.46 -13.05
N PHE A 30 57.65 -2.19 -14.12
CA PHE A 30 56.63 -2.69 -15.07
C PHE A 30 55.66 -3.68 -14.42
N VAL A 31 56.16 -4.62 -13.61
CA VAL A 31 55.31 -5.55 -12.86
C VAL A 31 54.43 -4.78 -11.87
N GLY A 32 54.98 -3.78 -11.18
CA GLY A 32 54.23 -2.91 -10.27
C GLY A 32 53.12 -2.12 -10.98
N LEU A 33 53.41 -1.55 -12.15
CA LEU A 33 52.40 -0.87 -12.98
C LEU A 33 51.32 -1.84 -13.46
N GLY A 34 51.71 -3.06 -13.85
CA GLY A 34 50.77 -4.12 -14.23
C GLY A 34 49.84 -4.53 -13.09
N GLN A 35 50.38 -4.71 -11.89
CA GLN A 35 49.61 -5.01 -10.68
C GLN A 35 48.67 -3.85 -10.33
N ALA A 36 49.15 -2.61 -10.36
CA ALA A 36 48.33 -1.43 -10.09
C ALA A 36 47.20 -1.27 -11.10
N SER A 37 47.47 -1.50 -12.39
CA SER A 37 46.46 -1.45 -13.45
C SER A 37 45.41 -2.56 -13.30
N CYS A 38 45.83 -3.77 -12.94
CA CYS A 38 44.94 -4.88 -12.67
C CYS A 38 44.05 -4.61 -11.44
N HIS A 39 44.63 -4.09 -10.35
CA HIS A 39 43.91 -3.74 -9.13
C HIS A 39 42.88 -2.64 -9.39
N HIS A 40 43.27 -1.55 -10.05
CA HIS A 40 42.35 -0.46 -10.39
C HIS A 40 41.16 -0.93 -11.24
N ARG A 41 41.38 -1.86 -12.19
CA ARG A 41 40.29 -2.44 -12.98
C ARG A 41 39.34 -3.29 -12.13
N HIS A 42 39.88 -4.00 -11.14
CA HIS A 42 39.07 -4.77 -10.20
C HIS A 42 38.23 -3.85 -9.31
N ASP A 43 38.81 -2.76 -8.82
CA ASP A 43 38.11 -1.76 -7.99
C ASP A 43 36.98 -1.08 -8.75
N LEU A 44 37.20 -0.72 -10.02
CA LEU A 44 36.16 -0.16 -10.88
C LEU A 44 34.99 -1.14 -11.07
N LEU A 45 35.27 -2.44 -11.25
CA LEU A 45 34.24 -3.47 -11.36
C LEU A 45 33.44 -3.63 -10.06
N TRP A 46 34.11 -3.62 -8.91
CA TRP A 46 33.42 -3.70 -7.62
C TRP A 46 32.60 -2.45 -7.33
N ALA A 47 33.11 -1.26 -7.65
CA ALA A 47 32.37 -0.01 -7.51
C ALA A 47 31.11 0.01 -8.39
N GLU A 48 31.19 -0.53 -9.60
CA GLU A 48 30.04 -0.69 -10.48
C GLU A 48 28.99 -1.65 -9.89
N ILE A 49 29.42 -2.82 -9.39
CA ILE A 49 28.53 -3.79 -8.73
C ILE A 49 27.86 -3.17 -7.50
N ASP A 50 28.63 -2.46 -6.67
CA ASP A 50 28.11 -1.83 -5.44
C ASP A 50 27.08 -0.75 -5.77
N TYR A 51 27.36 0.09 -6.77
CA TYR A 51 26.39 1.07 -7.25
C TYR A 51 25.07 0.41 -7.68
N PHE A 52 25.12 -0.69 -8.44
CA PHE A 52 23.92 -1.43 -8.83
C PHE A 52 23.15 -2.01 -7.64
N LEU A 53 23.86 -2.50 -6.62
CA LEU A 53 23.23 -3.01 -5.40
C LEU A 53 22.57 -1.89 -4.58
N GLN A 54 23.23 -0.74 -4.45
CA GLN A 54 22.68 0.42 -3.75
C GLN A 54 21.42 0.96 -4.43
N VAL A 55 21.42 1.14 -5.75
CA VAL A 55 20.22 1.57 -6.50
C VAL A 55 19.07 0.59 -6.31
N ARG A 56 19.37 -0.72 -6.30
CA ARG A 56 18.36 -1.76 -6.04
C ARG A 56 17.81 -1.68 -4.62
N GLN A 57 18.66 -1.44 -3.64
CA GLN A 57 18.25 -1.29 -2.25
C GLN A 57 17.31 -0.09 -2.09
N VAL A 58 17.68 1.08 -2.62
CA VAL A 58 16.84 2.30 -2.57
C VAL A 58 15.48 2.07 -3.23
N HIS A 59 15.44 1.35 -4.36
CA HIS A 59 14.18 0.96 -4.98
C HIS A 59 13.33 0.10 -4.04
N ILE A 60 13.88 -0.98 -3.49
CA ILE A 60 13.14 -1.87 -2.59
C ILE A 60 12.64 -1.13 -1.34
N GLU A 61 13.47 -0.27 -0.74
CA GLU A 61 13.09 0.55 0.41
C GLU A 61 11.94 1.49 0.06
N THR A 62 12.00 2.17 -1.07
CA THR A 62 10.91 3.08 -1.48
C THR A 62 9.61 2.31 -1.78
N LEU A 63 9.70 1.12 -2.39
CA LEU A 63 8.56 0.23 -2.60
C LEU A 63 7.92 -0.21 -1.27
N ASN A 64 8.76 -0.52 -0.29
CA ASN A 64 8.31 -0.92 1.03
C ASN A 64 7.65 0.24 1.78
N ASN A 65 8.26 1.43 1.77
CA ASN A 65 7.70 2.62 2.39
C ASN A 65 6.33 2.97 1.80
N MET A 66 6.17 2.93 0.47
CA MET A 66 4.87 3.20 -0.16
C MET A 66 3.79 2.16 0.20
N ARG A 67 4.19 0.90 0.40
CA ARG A 67 3.28 -0.15 0.87
C ARG A 67 2.86 0.12 2.31
N GLU A 68 3.81 0.46 3.18
CA GLU A 68 3.56 0.80 4.59
C GLU A 68 2.65 2.02 4.71
N ASP A 69 2.90 3.09 3.93
CA ASP A 69 2.03 4.28 3.89
C ASP A 69 0.58 3.93 3.53
N LEU A 70 0.37 3.02 2.57
CA LEU A 70 -0.97 2.62 2.16
C LEU A 70 -1.64 1.73 3.22
N LEU A 71 -0.87 0.86 3.89
CA LEU A 71 -1.35 0.06 5.03
C LEU A 71 -1.77 0.98 6.19
N ASP A 72 -0.97 1.99 6.50
CA ASP A 72 -1.27 2.98 7.54
C ASP A 72 -2.55 3.75 7.23
N LEU A 73 -2.76 4.14 5.96
CA LEU A 73 -4.00 4.78 5.51
C LEU A 73 -5.21 3.85 5.67
N TYR A 74 -5.08 2.59 5.28
CA TYR A 74 -6.12 1.57 5.46
C TYR A 74 -6.47 1.39 6.94
N GLU A 75 -5.47 1.20 7.81
CA GLU A 75 -5.67 1.02 9.24
C GLU A 75 -6.28 2.25 9.91
N MET A 76 -5.88 3.46 9.49
CA MET A 76 -6.47 4.70 9.96
C MET A 76 -7.96 4.78 9.59
N ASP A 77 -8.31 4.48 8.35
CA ASP A 77 -9.70 4.53 7.89
C ASP A 77 -10.55 3.40 8.52
N GLY A 78 -9.99 2.19 8.69
CA GLY A 78 -10.61 1.10 9.43
C GLY A 78 -10.94 1.49 10.88
N ARG A 79 -9.99 2.06 11.62
CA ARG A 79 -10.21 2.54 13.00
C ARG A 79 -11.30 3.62 13.09
N ARG A 80 -11.37 4.51 12.09
CA ARG A 80 -12.42 5.54 12.00
C ARG A 80 -13.80 4.93 11.77
N LEU A 81 -13.89 3.92 10.90
CA LEU A 81 -15.14 3.19 10.66
C LEU A 81 -15.61 2.48 11.92
N ASP A 82 -14.71 1.81 12.64
CA ASP A 82 -15.05 1.10 13.89
C ASP A 82 -15.55 2.03 14.98
N THR A 83 -14.88 3.16 15.17
CA THR A 83 -15.32 4.17 16.13
C THR A 83 -16.74 4.66 15.81
N ARG A 84 -17.06 4.89 14.53
CA ARG A 84 -18.40 5.31 14.10
C ARG A 84 -19.44 4.20 14.26
N MET A 85 -19.07 2.95 14.02
CA MET A 85 -19.93 1.80 14.22
C MET A 85 -20.31 1.64 15.70
N ILE A 86 -19.35 1.81 16.61
CA ILE A 86 -19.60 1.80 18.06
C ILE A 86 -20.59 2.93 18.44
N VAL A 87 -20.39 4.14 17.92
CA VAL A 87 -21.34 5.24 18.19
C VAL A 87 -22.74 4.93 17.66
N ALA A 88 -22.86 4.40 16.44
CA ALA A 88 -24.15 4.03 15.87
C ALA A 88 -24.87 2.92 16.66
N THR A 89 -24.12 1.91 17.13
CA THR A 89 -24.68 0.82 17.94
C THR A 89 -25.12 1.29 19.32
N LEU A 90 -24.37 2.20 19.97
CA LEU A 90 -24.80 2.83 21.22
C LEU A 90 -26.08 3.66 21.05
N LEU A 91 -26.18 4.43 19.96
CA LEU A 91 -27.40 5.19 19.65
C LEU A 91 -28.60 4.28 19.38
N LEU A 92 -28.38 3.13 18.76
CA LEU A 92 -29.42 2.11 18.55
C LEU A 92 -29.88 1.50 19.88
N ALA A 93 -28.94 1.16 20.78
CA ALA A 93 -29.26 0.64 22.10
C ALA A 93 -30.08 1.63 22.94
N ILE A 94 -29.72 2.91 22.90
CA ILE A 94 -30.51 3.99 23.54
C ILE A 94 -31.91 4.07 22.93
N GLY A 95 -32.01 4.00 21.59
CA GLY A 95 -33.30 3.99 20.90
C GLY A 95 -34.20 2.83 21.34
N PHE A 96 -33.63 1.64 21.55
CA PHE A 96 -34.37 0.49 22.08
C PHE A 96 -34.86 0.72 23.51
N GLY A 97 -34.07 1.38 24.35
CA GLY A 97 -34.47 1.77 25.70
C GLY A 97 -35.77 2.57 25.71
N PHE A 98 -35.89 3.57 24.83
CA PHE A 98 -37.12 4.36 24.71
C PHE A 98 -38.32 3.50 24.27
N VAL A 99 -38.15 2.59 23.32
CA VAL A 99 -39.25 1.72 22.86
C VAL A 99 -39.76 0.82 23.98
N VAL A 100 -38.89 0.28 24.83
CA VAL A 100 -39.27 -0.61 25.94
C VAL A 100 -39.96 0.15 27.08
N GLU A 101 -39.46 1.32 27.45
CA GLU A 101 -40.02 2.12 28.55
C GLU A 101 -41.31 2.87 28.18
N GLY A 102 -41.59 3.02 26.87
CA GLY A 102 -42.75 3.74 26.34
C GLY A 102 -44.12 3.06 26.52
N THR A 103 -44.26 2.06 27.40
CA THR A 103 -45.56 1.42 27.67
C THR A 103 -46.45 2.34 28.49
N PHE A 104 -47.32 3.09 27.81
CA PHE A 104 -48.31 3.92 28.47
C PHE A 104 -49.49 3.10 28.99
N PRO A 105 -49.97 3.34 30.22
CA PRO A 105 -51.16 2.66 30.73
C PRO A 105 -52.36 2.94 29.83
N ALA A 106 -53.22 1.92 29.69
CA ALA A 106 -54.49 2.04 28.98
C ALA A 106 -55.36 3.12 29.67
N PRO A 107 -56.15 3.88 28.91
CA PRO A 107 -57.06 4.85 29.50
C PRO A 107 -58.08 4.13 30.39
N ASP A 108 -58.17 4.52 31.66
CA ASP A 108 -59.17 3.99 32.59
C ASP A 108 -60.59 4.27 32.07
N PRO A 109 -61.46 3.25 31.95
CA PRO A 109 -62.79 3.41 31.34
C PRO A 109 -63.76 4.29 32.16
N GLY A 110 -63.40 4.66 33.40
CA GLY A 110 -64.25 5.43 34.32
C GLY A 110 -64.02 6.94 34.35
N VAL A 111 -63.15 7.50 33.51
CA VAL A 111 -62.73 8.90 33.67
C VAL A 111 -63.75 9.90 33.12
N SER A 112 -64.15 10.85 33.97
CA SER A 112 -65.16 11.88 33.70
C SER A 112 -64.87 12.71 32.45
N SER A 113 -65.94 13.11 31.74
CA SER A 113 -65.93 13.87 30.49
C SER A 113 -65.07 15.14 30.50
N SER A 114 -64.85 15.75 31.67
CA SER A 114 -63.99 16.93 31.86
C SER A 114 -62.51 16.70 31.50
N LYS A 115 -61.99 15.46 31.58
CA LYS A 115 -60.58 15.16 31.22
C LYS A 115 -60.37 14.80 29.75
N ARG A 116 -61.42 14.77 28.92
CA ARG A 116 -61.35 14.33 27.51
C ARG A 116 -60.32 15.11 26.68
N GLY A 117 -60.23 16.44 26.86
CA GLY A 117 -59.25 17.25 26.13
C GLY A 117 -57.79 16.92 26.46
N LEU A 118 -57.51 16.46 27.69
CA LEU A 118 -56.16 16.05 28.09
C LEU A 118 -55.77 14.72 27.41
N TYR A 119 -56.73 13.81 27.25
CA TYR A 119 -56.53 12.54 26.54
C TYR A 119 -56.26 12.74 25.05
N GLU A 120 -56.95 13.68 24.39
CA GLU A 120 -56.69 14.00 22.98
C GLU A 120 -55.26 14.53 22.78
N ALA A 121 -54.79 15.43 23.65
CA ALA A 121 -53.42 15.93 23.61
C ALA A 121 -52.39 14.80 23.84
N GLN A 122 -52.65 13.90 24.80
CA GLN A 122 -51.79 12.73 25.05
C GLN A 122 -51.78 11.75 23.88
N HIS A 123 -52.92 11.52 23.24
CA HIS A 123 -53.02 10.65 22.08
C HIS A 123 -52.15 11.16 20.93
N ASN A 124 -52.22 12.47 20.63
CA ASN A 124 -51.38 13.09 19.61
C ASN A 124 -49.89 13.02 19.97
N ALA A 125 -49.54 13.26 21.24
CA ALA A 125 -48.16 13.12 21.72
C ALA A 125 -47.63 11.69 21.57
N ARG A 126 -48.45 10.66 21.84
CA ARG A 126 -48.08 9.24 21.64
C ARG A 126 -47.84 8.89 20.18
N ILE A 127 -48.63 9.44 19.25
CA ILE A 127 -48.40 9.26 17.82
C ILE A 127 -47.05 9.87 17.43
N VAL A 128 -46.80 11.14 17.79
CA VAL A 128 -45.54 11.82 17.50
C VAL A 128 -44.36 11.06 18.12
N TYR A 129 -44.51 10.59 19.36
CA TYR A 129 -43.53 9.77 20.04
C TYR A 129 -43.22 8.48 19.25
N SER A 130 -44.24 7.73 18.85
CA SER A 130 -44.04 6.47 18.11
C SER A 130 -43.30 6.66 16.78
N ILE A 131 -43.62 7.73 16.05
CA ILE A 131 -42.93 8.08 14.80
C ILE A 131 -41.47 8.45 15.09
N THR A 132 -41.25 9.29 16.11
CA THR A 132 -39.91 9.73 16.51
C THR A 132 -39.06 8.54 16.97
N ALA A 133 -39.63 7.61 17.74
CA ALA A 133 -38.97 6.40 18.21
C ALA A 133 -38.64 5.45 17.05
N ALA A 134 -39.52 5.33 16.05
CA ALA A 134 -39.24 4.55 14.85
C ALA A 134 -38.03 5.12 14.07
N PHE A 135 -37.96 6.43 13.90
CA PHE A 135 -36.80 7.07 13.28
C PHE A 135 -35.53 6.96 14.13
N ALA A 136 -35.65 7.04 15.46
CA ALA A 136 -34.55 6.85 16.38
C ALA A 136 -33.91 5.45 16.27
N LEU A 137 -34.66 4.44 15.83
CA LEU A 137 -34.14 3.09 15.54
C LEU A 137 -33.67 2.91 14.09
N LEU A 138 -34.44 3.40 13.12
CA LEU A 138 -34.12 3.25 11.70
C LEU A 138 -32.84 4.00 11.31
N CYS A 139 -32.66 5.24 11.78
CA CYS A 139 -31.50 6.06 11.44
C CYS A 139 -30.15 5.43 11.85
N PRO A 140 -29.93 5.01 13.11
CA PRO A 140 -28.66 4.38 13.48
C PRO A 140 -28.46 3.02 12.81
N PHE A 141 -29.54 2.27 12.53
CA PHE A 141 -29.47 1.03 11.76
C PHE A 141 -28.97 1.27 10.32
N TRP A 142 -29.54 2.25 9.62
CA TRP A 142 -29.07 2.65 8.28
C TRP A 142 -27.63 3.17 8.29
N SER A 143 -27.24 3.87 9.35
CA SER A 143 -25.85 4.30 9.55
C SER A 143 -24.91 3.10 9.67
N MET A 144 -25.27 2.10 10.47
CA MET A 144 -24.50 0.88 10.66
C MET A 144 -24.35 0.10 9.35
N LEU A 145 -25.44 -0.10 8.60
CA LEU A 145 -25.40 -0.75 7.28
C LEU A 145 -24.46 -0.03 6.31
N SER A 146 -24.50 1.31 6.29
CA SER A 146 -23.62 2.12 5.44
C SER A 146 -22.14 1.96 5.83
N ILE A 147 -21.84 1.90 7.14
CA ILE A 147 -20.48 1.69 7.66
C ILE A 147 -19.98 0.28 7.34
N MET A 148 -20.83 -0.74 7.51
CA MET A 148 -20.50 -2.13 7.18
C MET A 148 -20.19 -2.30 5.68
N GLU A 149 -20.98 -1.67 4.81
CA GLU A 149 -20.73 -1.69 3.36
C GLU A 149 -19.42 -0.96 3.01
N CYS A 150 -19.10 0.17 3.66
CA CYS A 150 -17.79 0.80 3.53
C CYS A 150 -16.65 -0.15 3.92
N ARG A 151 -16.78 -0.82 5.08
CA ARG A 151 -15.76 -1.74 5.58
C ARG A 151 -15.55 -2.92 4.63
N ARG A 152 -16.63 -3.56 4.19
CA ARG A 152 -16.60 -4.66 3.22
C ARG A 152 -15.86 -4.27 1.93
N ARG A 153 -16.10 -3.06 1.43
CA ARG A 153 -15.43 -2.53 0.23
C ARG A 153 -13.96 -2.22 0.48
N LEU A 154 -13.63 -1.69 1.66
CA LEU A 154 -12.26 -1.39 2.05
C LEU A 154 -11.42 -2.67 2.17
N ASP A 155 -11.98 -3.72 2.75
CA ASP A 155 -11.33 -5.04 2.85
C ASP A 155 -11.13 -5.65 1.45
N PHE A 156 -12.16 -5.64 0.62
CA PHE A 156 -12.04 -6.07 -0.79
C PHE A 156 -10.97 -5.29 -1.56
N PHE A 157 -10.85 -3.98 -1.30
CA PHE A 157 -9.81 -3.16 -1.91
C PHE A 157 -8.41 -3.65 -1.49
N MET A 158 -8.20 -3.91 -0.21
CA MET A 158 -6.89 -4.31 0.31
C MET A 158 -6.46 -5.68 -0.18
N ASP A 159 -7.39 -6.62 -0.29
CA ASP A 159 -7.12 -7.93 -0.87
C ASP A 159 -6.66 -7.80 -2.32
N ALA A 160 -7.44 -7.08 -3.15
CA ALA A 160 -7.11 -6.85 -4.54
C ALA A 160 -5.80 -6.05 -4.72
N PHE A 161 -5.54 -5.08 -3.85
CA PHE A 161 -4.30 -4.32 -3.82
C PHE A 161 -3.10 -5.22 -3.51
N SER A 162 -3.20 -6.05 -2.47
CA SER A 162 -2.12 -6.93 -2.01
C SER A 162 -1.74 -7.95 -3.09
N ASP A 163 -2.74 -8.54 -3.74
CA ASP A 163 -2.55 -9.44 -4.88
C ASP A 163 -1.86 -8.75 -6.06
N LYS A 164 -2.35 -7.55 -6.42
CA LYS A 164 -1.77 -6.77 -7.51
C LYS A 164 -0.33 -6.37 -7.22
N PHE A 165 -0.07 -5.90 -6.01
CA PHE A 165 1.24 -5.48 -5.54
C PHE A 165 2.23 -6.67 -5.57
N TYR A 166 1.83 -7.82 -5.03
CA TYR A 166 2.65 -9.04 -5.06
C TYR A 166 2.94 -9.51 -6.50
N PHE A 167 1.94 -9.47 -7.37
CA PHE A 167 2.12 -9.81 -8.79
C PHE A 167 3.12 -8.88 -9.47
N MET A 168 3.05 -7.56 -9.21
CA MET A 168 3.99 -6.59 -9.76
C MET A 168 5.41 -6.82 -9.25
N LEU A 169 5.60 -7.02 -7.95
CA LEU A 169 6.88 -7.38 -7.37
C LEU A 169 7.47 -8.63 -8.01
N LYS A 170 6.68 -9.71 -8.09
CA LYS A 170 7.10 -10.98 -8.69
C LYS A 170 7.49 -10.83 -10.16
N LYS A 171 6.73 -10.08 -10.94
CA LYS A 171 7.05 -9.78 -12.35
C LYS A 171 8.36 -9.02 -12.45
N ARG A 172 8.59 -8.04 -11.56
CA ARG A 172 9.82 -7.24 -11.55
C ARG A 172 11.04 -8.07 -11.17
N PHE A 173 10.95 -8.90 -10.12
CA PHE A 173 12.02 -9.81 -9.75
C PHE A 173 12.41 -10.74 -10.91
N ARG A 174 11.43 -11.32 -11.62
CA ARG A 174 11.70 -12.14 -12.81
C ARG A 174 12.36 -11.38 -13.94
N SER A 175 11.90 -10.15 -14.22
CA SER A 175 12.51 -9.30 -15.25
C SER A 175 13.98 -9.01 -14.92
N PHE A 176 14.25 -8.71 -13.64
CA PHE A 176 15.59 -8.44 -13.15
C PHE A 176 16.50 -9.68 -13.21
N GLU A 177 15.99 -10.86 -12.85
CA GLU A 177 16.74 -12.13 -12.99
C GLU A 177 17.13 -12.39 -14.45
N CYS A 178 16.22 -12.15 -15.40
CA CYS A 178 16.51 -12.29 -16.83
C CYS A 178 17.57 -11.29 -17.31
N GLU A 179 17.48 -10.03 -16.89
CA GLU A 179 18.44 -8.98 -17.25
C GLU A 179 19.83 -9.24 -16.67
N THR A 180 19.91 -9.61 -15.39
CA THR A 180 21.16 -9.98 -14.72
C THR A 180 21.81 -11.21 -15.35
N ARG A 181 20.99 -12.19 -15.77
CA ARG A 181 21.49 -13.35 -16.51
C ARG A 181 22.05 -12.95 -17.87
N SER A 182 21.43 -11.98 -18.55
CA SER A 182 21.90 -11.45 -19.83
C SER A 182 23.20 -10.67 -19.71
N THR A 183 23.33 -9.76 -18.74
CA THR A 183 24.57 -9.00 -18.50
C THR A 183 25.73 -9.91 -18.11
N ARG A 184 25.48 -10.94 -17.30
CA ARG A 184 26.51 -11.94 -16.99
C ARG A 184 26.99 -12.69 -18.24
N ILE A 185 26.09 -12.99 -19.18
CA ILE A 185 26.44 -13.60 -20.48
C ILE A 185 27.26 -12.62 -21.32
N MET A 186 26.87 -11.35 -21.39
CA MET A 186 27.62 -10.32 -22.15
C MET A 186 29.02 -10.05 -21.57
N HIS A 187 29.15 -9.97 -20.25
CA HIS A 187 30.46 -9.84 -19.61
C HIS A 187 31.34 -11.06 -19.91
N HIS A 188 30.77 -12.27 -19.87
CA HIS A 188 31.51 -13.47 -20.20
C HIS A 188 31.92 -13.52 -21.69
N SER A 189 31.07 -13.07 -22.62
CA SER A 189 31.44 -13.01 -24.04
C SER A 189 32.50 -11.96 -24.34
N ASN A 190 32.43 -10.81 -23.67
CA ASN A 190 33.40 -9.73 -23.82
C ASN A 190 34.76 -10.15 -23.24
N LEU A 191 34.80 -10.76 -22.05
CA LEU A 191 36.02 -11.34 -21.49
C LEU A 191 36.67 -12.34 -22.45
N VAL A 192 35.89 -13.26 -23.04
CA VAL A 192 36.41 -14.22 -24.04
C VAL A 192 36.98 -13.52 -25.27
N THR A 193 36.35 -12.42 -25.72
CA THR A 193 36.77 -11.67 -26.91
C THR A 193 38.05 -10.86 -26.65
N TYR A 194 38.19 -10.25 -25.47
CA TYR A 194 39.43 -9.58 -25.07
C TYR A 194 40.58 -10.54 -24.81
N THR A 195 40.31 -11.80 -24.43
CA THR A 195 41.34 -12.83 -24.29
C THR A 195 41.78 -13.47 -25.62
N LYS A 196 41.09 -13.21 -26.75
CA LYS A 196 41.46 -13.81 -28.06
C LYS A 196 42.80 -13.33 -28.63
N GLY A 197 43.41 -12.29 -28.05
CA GLY A 197 44.73 -11.77 -28.44
C GLY A 197 45.86 -12.09 -27.45
N LEU A 198 45.57 -12.64 -26.27
CA LEU A 198 46.61 -13.16 -25.39
C LEU A 198 47.16 -14.46 -25.97
N PRO A 199 48.49 -14.69 -25.95
CA PRO A 199 49.07 -15.94 -26.39
C PRO A 199 48.35 -17.07 -25.66
N LYS A 200 47.70 -17.97 -26.41
CA LYS A 200 47.13 -19.19 -25.84
C LYS A 200 48.24 -19.84 -25.04
N ASP A 201 48.07 -19.91 -23.72
CA ASP A 201 49.08 -20.49 -22.85
C ASP A 201 49.52 -21.83 -23.44
N PRO A 202 50.84 -22.07 -23.63
CA PRO A 202 51.36 -23.27 -24.27
C PRO A 202 51.22 -24.53 -23.40
N ASN A 203 50.47 -24.49 -22.29
CA ASN A 203 50.40 -25.60 -21.35
C ASN A 203 48.97 -26.14 -21.17
N PRO A 204 48.57 -27.18 -21.94
CA PRO A 204 47.26 -27.82 -21.82
C PRO A 204 46.99 -28.47 -20.45
N ASN A 205 48.01 -28.59 -19.58
CA ASN A 205 47.86 -29.14 -18.23
C ASN A 205 47.29 -28.13 -17.20
N LEU A 206 47.41 -26.82 -17.42
CA LEU A 206 46.85 -25.83 -16.49
C LEU A 206 45.33 -25.68 -16.63
N ALA A 207 44.78 -25.91 -17.82
CA ALA A 207 43.33 -25.90 -18.04
C ALA A 207 42.61 -27.06 -17.30
N ARG A 208 43.31 -28.16 -17.01
CA ARG A 208 42.79 -29.24 -16.15
C ARG A 208 42.72 -28.85 -14.67
N LEU A 209 43.62 -27.99 -14.19
CA LEU A 209 43.60 -27.53 -12.80
C LEU A 209 42.44 -26.56 -12.53
N TYR A 210 42.07 -25.70 -13.48
CA TYR A 210 40.91 -24.81 -13.33
C TYR A 210 39.56 -25.48 -13.53
N HIS A 211 39.52 -26.68 -14.12
CA HIS A 211 38.29 -27.48 -14.22
C HIS A 211 38.07 -28.42 -13.03
N PHE A 212 39.05 -28.62 -12.15
CA PHE A 212 38.99 -29.58 -11.05
C PHE A 212 38.44 -29.01 -9.73
N GLU A 213 38.19 -27.70 -9.62
CA GLU A 213 37.61 -27.08 -8.41
C GLU A 213 36.11 -26.74 -8.54
N ARG A 214 35.40 -27.32 -9.52
CA ARG A 214 33.97 -27.04 -9.72
C ARG A 214 33.03 -28.24 -9.55
N GLU A 215 33.57 -29.40 -9.20
CA GLU A 215 32.79 -30.54 -8.74
C GLU A 215 33.21 -30.84 -7.30
N ASP A 216 32.23 -31.14 -6.44
CA ASP A 216 32.36 -31.50 -5.02
C ASP A 216 32.39 -30.34 -4.01
N GLY A 217 31.24 -29.70 -3.80
CA GLY A 217 31.09 -28.80 -2.65
C GLY A 217 29.73 -28.14 -2.43
N CYS A 218 28.62 -28.68 -2.94
CA CYS A 218 27.30 -28.19 -2.52
C CYS A 218 26.25 -29.30 -2.55
N SER A 219 26.43 -30.30 -1.70
CA SER A 219 25.34 -31.14 -1.25
C SER A 219 25.59 -31.53 0.20
N SER A 220 24.54 -31.35 1.02
CA SER A 220 24.36 -31.92 2.37
C SER A 220 24.52 -31.02 3.59
N GLN A 221 23.84 -29.86 3.68
CA GLN A 221 23.36 -29.40 5.00
C GLN A 221 22.27 -28.30 4.98
N GLN A 222 21.13 -28.52 4.31
CA GLN A 222 19.89 -27.81 4.69
C GLN A 222 18.63 -28.54 4.19
N ARG A 223 18.38 -29.72 4.77
CA ARG A 223 17.08 -30.40 4.74
C ARG A 223 16.63 -30.63 6.18
N GLN A 224 15.94 -29.63 6.71
CA GLN A 224 15.04 -29.61 7.88
C GLN A 224 14.90 -28.10 8.14
N GLN A 225 13.81 -27.39 7.84
CA GLN A 225 12.40 -27.71 7.81
C GLN A 225 11.74 -26.70 6.85
N GLN A 226 10.89 -27.13 5.91
CA GLN A 226 9.69 -26.39 5.51
C GLN A 226 8.80 -27.24 4.60
N PRO A 227 7.47 -27.03 4.66
CA PRO A 227 6.47 -27.98 4.18
C PRO A 227 6.20 -27.87 2.67
N GLN A 228 5.66 -28.96 2.16
CA GLN A 228 5.28 -29.22 0.79
C GLN A 228 4.34 -28.15 0.22
N HIS A 229 4.71 -27.56 -0.92
CA HIS A 229 3.74 -27.20 -1.95
C HIS A 229 4.30 -27.57 -3.34
N ARG A 230 3.70 -28.61 -3.93
CA ARG A 230 3.90 -29.03 -5.32
C ARG A 230 3.22 -28.03 -6.26
N GLY A 231 3.91 -27.64 -7.33
CA GLY A 231 3.33 -26.90 -8.45
C GLY A 231 4.29 -26.84 -9.63
N LEU A 232 4.04 -27.70 -10.63
CA LEU A 232 4.76 -27.88 -11.88
C LEU A 232 4.97 -26.56 -12.65
N PHE A 233 6.21 -26.33 -13.13
CA PHE A 233 6.46 -25.48 -14.30
C PHE A 233 7.46 -26.15 -15.24
N GLY A 234 6.96 -26.53 -16.42
CA GLY A 234 7.75 -27.02 -17.54
C GLY A 234 8.47 -25.88 -18.25
N CYS A 235 9.76 -26.08 -18.52
CA CYS A 235 10.57 -25.17 -19.33
C CYS A 235 10.42 -25.51 -20.82
N CYS A 236 9.83 -24.60 -21.59
CA CYS A 236 9.93 -24.59 -23.06
C CYS A 236 11.23 -23.88 -23.47
N ALA A 237 12.21 -24.65 -23.96
CA ALA A 237 13.41 -24.13 -24.60
C ALA A 237 13.12 -23.87 -26.09
N ARG A 238 13.04 -22.59 -26.49
CA ARG A 238 12.96 -22.17 -27.90
C ARG A 238 14.34 -21.72 -28.37
N ARG A 239 14.98 -22.53 -29.21
CA ARG A 239 16.30 -22.30 -29.83
C ARG A 239 16.12 -21.40 -31.04
N HIS A 240 16.66 -20.17 -31.00
CA HIS A 240 16.81 -19.32 -32.18
C HIS A 240 18.26 -19.33 -32.66
N HIS A 241 18.45 -19.66 -33.93
CA HIS A 241 19.69 -19.50 -34.68
C HIS A 241 20.01 -18.01 -34.84
N MET A 242 21.26 -17.62 -34.55
CA MET A 242 21.84 -16.34 -34.97
C MET A 242 22.93 -16.60 -36.01
N THR A 243 22.78 -16.00 -37.18
CA THR A 243 23.79 -15.94 -38.24
C THR A 243 24.44 -14.55 -38.28
N ARG A 244 25.76 -14.55 -38.05
CA ARG A 244 26.83 -13.87 -38.81
C ARG A 244 26.77 -12.34 -39.05
N SER A 245 27.63 -11.64 -38.28
CA SER A 245 28.73 -10.74 -38.67
C SER A 245 28.56 -9.75 -39.83
N GLU A 246 28.49 -8.45 -39.52
CA GLU A 246 29.11 -7.37 -40.31
C GLU A 246 29.68 -6.25 -39.40
N THR A 247 30.97 -5.97 -39.64
CA THR A 247 31.74 -4.70 -39.53
C THR A 247 31.51 -3.72 -38.38
N LEU A 248 32.55 -3.57 -37.57
CA LEU A 248 32.64 -2.76 -36.36
C LEU A 248 33.71 -1.67 -36.57
N GLU A 249 33.34 -0.53 -37.16
CA GLU A 249 34.25 0.63 -37.26
C GLU A 249 33.53 2.00 -37.38
N GLY A 250 32.33 2.15 -36.79
CA GLY A 250 31.56 3.39 -36.86
C GLY A 250 30.57 3.68 -35.72
N GLN A 251 30.76 3.13 -34.52
CA GLN A 251 29.82 3.28 -33.38
C GLN A 251 30.47 3.92 -32.15
N LEU A 252 30.84 5.20 -32.24
CA LEU A 252 31.17 5.99 -31.04
C LEU A 252 30.48 7.36 -31.01
N GLN A 253 29.28 7.48 -31.59
CA GLN A 253 28.50 8.74 -31.54
C GLN A 253 26.98 8.60 -31.41
N THR A 254 26.47 7.38 -31.17
CA THR A 254 25.05 7.20 -30.80
C THR A 254 24.98 6.60 -29.40
N LEU A 255 25.12 7.48 -28.39
CA LEU A 255 24.46 7.24 -27.11
C LEU A 255 23.01 6.85 -27.45
N PRO A 256 22.54 5.64 -27.08
CA PRO A 256 21.19 5.21 -27.42
C PRO A 256 20.25 6.30 -26.94
N SER A 257 19.58 6.95 -27.90
CA SER A 257 18.53 7.94 -27.66
C SER A 257 17.71 7.40 -26.51
N ILE A 258 17.68 8.14 -25.40
CA ILE A 258 16.94 7.83 -24.17
C ILE A 258 15.57 7.31 -24.62
N GLY A 259 15.48 5.99 -24.66
CA GLY A 259 14.41 5.29 -25.34
C GLY A 259 13.16 5.58 -24.57
N LYS A 260 12.03 5.75 -25.29
CA LYS A 260 10.66 5.85 -24.77
C LYS A 260 10.61 5.33 -23.33
N GLN A 261 10.69 6.26 -22.37
CA GLN A 261 10.76 5.93 -20.95
C GLN A 261 9.55 5.06 -20.66
N THR A 262 9.78 3.75 -20.51
CA THR A 262 8.79 2.90 -19.90
C THR A 262 8.50 3.53 -18.54
N PRO A 263 7.24 3.85 -18.22
CA PRO A 263 6.91 4.54 -16.98
C PRO A 263 7.65 3.86 -15.83
N GLY A 264 8.35 4.66 -15.03
CA GLY A 264 9.20 4.15 -13.97
C GLY A 264 8.35 3.30 -13.02
N ASP A 265 8.96 2.31 -12.36
CA ASP A 265 8.23 1.48 -11.39
C ASP A 265 7.55 2.36 -10.31
N PHE A 266 8.15 3.52 -10.00
CA PHE A 266 7.59 4.58 -9.15
C PHE A 266 6.28 5.17 -9.66
N ASP A 267 6.16 5.42 -10.98
CA ASP A 267 4.94 5.98 -11.56
C ASP A 267 3.75 5.04 -11.37
N ILE A 268 3.99 3.73 -11.49
CA ILE A 268 2.95 2.72 -11.33
C ILE A 268 2.42 2.73 -9.89
N ILE A 269 3.28 2.93 -8.90
CA ILE A 269 2.89 2.86 -7.49
C ILE A 269 2.29 4.17 -7.02
N LEU A 270 2.83 5.30 -7.46
CA LEU A 270 2.18 6.59 -7.30
C LEU A 270 0.79 6.61 -7.94
N GLN A 271 0.64 5.97 -9.10
CA GLN A 271 -0.68 5.75 -9.71
C GLN A 271 -1.56 4.84 -8.85
N LEU A 272 -1.03 3.77 -8.26
CA LEU A 272 -1.80 2.86 -7.40
C LEU A 272 -2.29 3.56 -6.12
N HIS A 273 -1.43 4.35 -5.48
CA HIS A 273 -1.79 5.21 -4.34
C HIS A 273 -2.83 6.26 -4.75
N SER A 274 -2.62 6.94 -5.88
CA SER A 274 -3.59 7.90 -6.43
C SER A 274 -4.94 7.24 -6.68
N HIS A 275 -4.95 6.02 -7.25
CA HIS A 275 -6.15 5.23 -7.48
C HIS A 275 -6.86 4.83 -6.18
N TYR A 276 -6.12 4.50 -5.11
CA TYR A 276 -6.72 4.28 -3.79
C TYR A 276 -7.48 5.51 -3.31
N VAL A 277 -6.80 6.66 -3.30
CA VAL A 277 -7.38 7.91 -2.79
C VAL A 277 -8.60 8.33 -3.61
N THR A 278 -8.53 8.24 -4.95
CA THR A 278 -9.67 8.56 -5.80
C THR A 278 -10.82 7.57 -5.61
N TRP A 279 -10.54 6.27 -5.57
CA TRP A 279 -11.55 5.24 -5.34
C TRP A 279 -12.25 5.42 -3.99
N TRP A 280 -11.48 5.63 -2.92
CA TRP A 280 -12.03 5.88 -1.58
C TRP A 280 -12.94 7.10 -1.57
N TYR A 281 -12.50 8.18 -2.22
CA TYR A 281 -13.27 9.42 -2.30
C TYR A 281 -14.54 9.29 -3.14
N ASP A 282 -14.50 8.54 -4.24
CA ASP A 282 -15.63 8.42 -5.14
C ASP A 282 -16.70 7.46 -4.57
N TRP A 283 -16.29 6.39 -3.87
CA TRP A 283 -17.21 5.37 -3.37
C TRP A 283 -17.56 5.50 -1.90
N CYS A 284 -16.55 5.52 -1.03
CA CYS A 284 -16.77 5.47 0.41
C CYS A 284 -17.29 6.81 0.95
N ARG A 285 -16.99 7.92 0.28
CA ARG A 285 -17.49 9.25 0.67
C ARG A 285 -19.01 9.34 0.68
N PHE A 286 -19.69 8.74 -0.29
CA PHE A 286 -21.15 8.76 -0.34
C PHE A 286 -21.75 8.07 0.89
N PHE A 287 -21.34 6.82 1.15
CA PHE A 287 -21.78 6.05 2.31
C PHE A 287 -21.38 6.72 3.64
N MET A 288 -20.18 7.29 3.72
CA MET A 288 -19.72 8.04 4.90
C MET A 288 -20.56 9.30 5.14
N LYS A 289 -21.01 9.97 4.08
CA LYS A 289 -21.90 11.13 4.18
C LYS A 289 -23.30 10.70 4.62
N VAL A 290 -23.84 9.63 4.04
CA VAL A 290 -25.14 9.06 4.44
C VAL A 290 -25.09 8.63 5.91
N SER A 291 -24.10 7.83 6.31
CA SER A 291 -23.89 7.42 7.71
C SER A 291 -23.78 8.62 8.65
N SER A 292 -23.01 9.65 8.28
CA SER A 292 -22.88 10.86 9.10
C SER A 292 -24.23 11.56 9.29
N ILE A 293 -25.02 11.73 8.21
CA ILE A 293 -26.34 12.36 8.29
C ILE A 293 -27.29 11.51 9.14
N CYS A 294 -27.35 10.20 8.89
CA CYS A 294 -28.17 9.26 9.65
C CYS A 294 -27.82 9.27 11.15
N THR A 295 -26.53 9.32 11.50
CA THR A 295 -26.06 9.37 12.89
C THR A 295 -26.50 10.67 13.57
N TRP A 296 -26.37 11.81 12.88
CA TRP A 296 -26.85 13.10 13.40
C TRP A 296 -28.37 13.11 13.60
N LEU A 297 -29.13 12.60 12.63
CA LEU A 297 -30.57 12.47 12.74
C LEU A 297 -30.95 11.55 13.92
N ALA A 298 -30.25 10.42 14.09
CA ALA A 298 -30.46 9.51 15.22
C ALA A 298 -30.27 10.22 16.58
N MET A 299 -29.23 11.03 16.74
CA MET A 299 -29.02 11.83 17.96
C MET A 299 -30.19 12.79 18.21
N VAL A 300 -30.65 13.49 17.17
CA VAL A 300 -31.78 14.43 17.25
C VAL A 300 -33.06 13.69 17.67
N PHE A 301 -33.38 12.56 17.03
CA PHE A 301 -34.57 11.79 17.35
C PHE A 301 -34.52 11.18 18.76
N ASN A 302 -33.36 10.70 19.21
CA ASN A 302 -33.18 10.21 20.59
C ASN A 302 -33.44 11.32 21.62
N VAL A 303 -32.91 12.53 21.40
CA VAL A 303 -33.16 13.68 22.29
C VAL A 303 -34.63 14.10 22.27
N LEU A 304 -35.27 14.08 21.10
CA LEU A 304 -36.71 14.35 20.97
C LEU A 304 -37.55 13.30 21.69
N CYS A 305 -37.22 12.01 21.58
CA CYS A 305 -37.90 10.93 22.31
C CYS A 305 -37.82 11.17 23.82
N CYS A 306 -36.63 11.48 24.33
CA CYS A 306 -36.43 11.81 25.73
C CYS A 306 -37.27 13.02 26.17
N SER A 307 -37.29 14.09 25.38
CA SER A 307 -38.08 15.29 25.67
C SER A 307 -39.59 15.02 25.71
N ILE A 308 -40.10 14.20 24.80
CA ILE A 308 -41.52 13.81 24.75
C ILE A 308 -41.88 12.89 25.92
N LEU A 309 -41.06 11.87 26.20
CA LEU A 309 -41.27 10.96 27.33
C LEU A 309 -41.27 11.70 28.66
N LEU A 310 -40.28 12.56 28.88
CA LEU A 310 -40.17 13.35 30.11
C LEU A 310 -41.34 14.33 30.25
N GLY A 311 -41.77 14.95 29.14
CA GLY A 311 -42.95 15.81 29.12
C GLY A 311 -44.22 15.06 29.52
N MET A 312 -44.46 13.88 28.95
CA MET A 312 -45.61 13.04 29.32
C MET A 312 -45.50 12.52 30.76
N TYR A 313 -44.30 12.17 31.23
CA TYR A 313 -44.07 11.72 32.60
C TYR A 313 -44.48 12.78 33.63
N TYR A 314 -44.04 14.03 33.45
CA TYR A 314 -44.42 15.13 34.33
C TYR A 314 -45.90 15.50 34.20
N GLN A 315 -46.46 15.42 32.99
CA GLN A 315 -47.89 15.64 32.77
C GLN A 315 -48.73 14.61 33.54
N PHE A 316 -48.29 13.36 33.63
CA PHE A 316 -48.99 12.30 34.35
C PHE A 316 -48.87 12.45 35.87
N HIS A 317 -47.67 12.72 36.39
CA HIS A 317 -47.41 12.79 37.83
C HIS A 317 -47.82 14.10 38.49
N TYR A 318 -47.83 15.22 37.76
CA TYR A 318 -48.12 16.55 38.30
C TYR A 318 -49.18 17.28 37.48
N PRO A 319 -50.44 16.78 37.46
CA PRO A 319 -51.50 17.33 36.63
C PRO A 319 -51.87 18.78 37.01
N ASP A 320 -51.71 19.16 38.28
CA ASP A 320 -52.10 20.48 38.78
C ASP A 320 -51.13 21.61 38.39
N THR A 321 -49.93 21.26 37.89
CA THR A 321 -48.87 22.21 37.55
C THR A 321 -48.45 22.10 36.08
N PRO A 322 -49.29 22.51 35.12
CA PRO A 322 -49.01 22.35 33.69
C PRO A 322 -47.78 23.14 33.20
N LYS A 323 -47.37 24.18 33.94
CA LYS A 323 -46.17 24.96 33.62
C LYS A 323 -44.88 24.14 33.76
N MET A 324 -44.87 23.10 34.60
CA MET A 324 -43.67 22.32 34.89
C MET A 324 -43.19 21.53 33.66
N TRP A 325 -44.06 20.69 33.09
CA TRP A 325 -43.70 19.91 31.91
C TRP A 325 -43.40 20.80 30.69
N GLN A 326 -44.12 21.91 30.54
CA GLN A 326 -43.86 22.90 29.48
C GLN A 326 -42.46 23.52 29.60
N ALA A 327 -42.05 23.89 30.82
CA ALA A 327 -40.71 24.41 31.06
C ALA A 327 -39.63 23.36 30.73
N TYR A 328 -39.78 22.11 31.17
CA TYR A 328 -38.80 21.05 30.88
C TYR A 328 -38.68 20.75 29.38
N SER A 329 -39.80 20.55 28.68
CA SER A 329 -39.78 20.28 27.24
C SER A 329 -39.23 21.47 26.44
N SER A 330 -39.55 22.71 26.83
CA SER A 330 -39.02 23.91 26.16
C SER A 330 -37.52 24.12 26.38
N ILE A 331 -36.99 23.80 27.57
CA ILE A 331 -35.54 23.81 27.84
C ILE A 331 -34.83 22.78 26.97
N LEU A 332 -35.35 21.55 26.87
CA LEU A 332 -34.75 20.51 26.02
C LEU A 332 -34.79 20.87 24.53
N LEU A 333 -35.92 21.40 24.04
CA LEU A 333 -36.06 21.80 22.64
C LEU A 333 -35.19 23.01 22.30
N SER A 334 -35.09 24.00 23.19
CA SER A 334 -34.21 25.15 22.99
C SER A 334 -32.72 24.75 23.02
N GLY A 335 -32.33 23.84 23.92
CA GLY A 335 -30.99 23.25 23.95
C GLY A 335 -30.66 22.50 22.65
N LEU A 336 -31.59 21.68 22.14
CA LEU A 336 -31.45 20.98 20.87
C LEU A 336 -31.32 21.97 19.69
N ALA A 337 -32.14 23.01 19.64
CA ALA A 337 -32.09 24.04 18.60
C ALA A 337 -30.77 24.82 18.62
N ALA A 338 -30.27 25.17 19.81
CA ALA A 338 -28.96 25.79 19.99
C ALA A 338 -27.84 24.86 19.51
N ALA A 339 -27.86 23.58 19.90
CA ALA A 339 -26.87 22.59 19.47
C ALA A 339 -26.86 22.41 17.94
N LEU A 340 -28.03 22.36 17.29
CA LEU A 340 -28.14 22.27 15.83
C LEU A 340 -27.59 23.52 15.14
N THR A 341 -27.86 24.70 15.69
CA THR A 341 -27.35 25.98 15.16
C THR A 341 -25.83 26.06 15.29
N CYS A 342 -25.29 25.72 16.46
CA CYS A 342 -23.84 25.65 16.70
C CYS A 342 -23.17 24.63 15.78
N THR A 343 -23.77 23.46 15.59
CA THR A 343 -23.27 22.41 14.69
C THR A 343 -23.29 22.89 13.24
N GLY A 344 -24.39 23.48 12.78
CA GLY A 344 -24.50 24.03 11.43
C GLY A 344 -23.47 25.12 11.17
N PHE A 345 -23.23 26.00 12.15
CA PHE A 345 -22.21 27.03 12.07
C PHE A 345 -20.80 26.45 12.04
N ALA A 346 -20.50 25.49 12.92
CA ALA A 346 -19.22 24.79 12.96
C ALA A 346 -18.96 24.03 11.64
N HIS A 347 -19.99 23.44 11.04
CA HIS A 347 -19.87 22.76 9.75
C HIS A 347 -19.70 23.75 8.58
N GLY A 348 -20.29 24.94 8.67
CA GLY A 348 -20.18 25.97 7.63
C GLY A 348 -18.83 26.70 7.63
N LYS A 349 -18.33 27.02 8.83
CA LYS A 349 -17.10 27.82 9.06
C LYS A 349 -15.89 27.02 9.52
N GLY A 350 -16.04 25.72 9.77
CA GLY A 350 -14.95 24.86 10.21
C GLY A 350 -13.77 24.86 9.22
N PRO A 351 -12.54 24.56 9.70
CA PRO A 351 -11.36 24.53 8.86
C PRO A 351 -11.60 23.59 7.69
N ARG A 352 -11.77 24.17 6.50
CA ARG A 352 -11.86 23.40 5.26
C ARG A 352 -10.44 22.95 4.95
N LEU A 353 -10.22 21.63 4.94
CA LEU A 353 -8.96 21.08 4.46
C LEU A 353 -8.67 21.71 3.08
N PRO A 354 -7.48 22.31 2.89
CA PRO A 354 -7.15 23.05 1.67
C PRO A 354 -7.23 22.21 0.37
N GLY A 355 -7.39 20.88 0.48
CA GLY A 355 -7.58 19.96 -0.64
C GLY A 355 -8.88 20.11 -1.43
N GLY A 356 -9.91 20.79 -0.91
CA GLY A 356 -11.21 20.92 -1.60
C GLY A 356 -11.18 21.71 -2.94
N LYS A 357 -10.11 22.46 -3.21
CA LYS A 357 -9.94 23.18 -4.49
C LYS A 357 -9.32 22.32 -5.60
N LEU A 358 -8.77 21.14 -5.29
CA LEU A 358 -8.24 20.21 -6.30
C LEU A 358 -9.36 19.55 -7.12
N ASP A 359 -10.57 19.45 -6.57
CA ASP A 359 -11.73 18.88 -7.28
C ASP A 359 -12.20 19.73 -8.46
N ALA A 360 -11.99 21.05 -8.43
CA ALA A 360 -12.40 21.95 -9.52
C ALA A 360 -11.55 21.79 -10.80
N LYS A 361 -10.38 21.11 -10.70
CA LYS A 361 -9.48 20.87 -11.85
C LYS A 361 -9.51 19.42 -12.35
N LYS A 362 -10.38 18.56 -11.79
CA LYS A 362 -10.64 17.17 -12.25
C LYS A 362 -11.41 17.19 -13.58
N LYS A 363 -10.86 17.82 -14.63
CA LYS A 363 -11.52 17.97 -15.94
C LYS A 363 -11.33 16.80 -16.90
N HIS A 364 -10.49 15.80 -16.63
CA HIS A 364 -10.15 14.81 -17.68
C HIS A 364 -10.03 13.33 -17.29
N CYS A 365 -10.40 12.91 -16.08
CA CYS A 365 -10.64 11.48 -15.85
C CYS A 365 -12.13 11.25 -15.93
N ALA A 366 -12.62 10.82 -17.10
CA ALA A 366 -13.98 10.33 -17.23
C ALA A 366 -14.22 9.29 -16.11
N PRO A 367 -15.32 9.39 -15.34
CA PRO A 367 -15.63 8.39 -14.34
C PRO A 367 -15.62 7.03 -15.04
N VAL A 368 -14.77 6.13 -14.58
CA VAL A 368 -14.74 4.77 -15.12
C VAL A 368 -16.16 4.23 -14.93
N PRO A 369 -16.88 3.82 -15.99
CA PRO A 369 -18.22 3.26 -15.84
C PRO A 369 -18.13 2.02 -14.95
N GLY A 370 -18.84 2.04 -13.82
CA GLY A 370 -18.74 1.00 -12.79
C GLY A 370 -17.72 1.28 -11.68
N GLY A 371 -16.95 2.39 -11.76
CA GLY A 371 -16.07 3.01 -10.76
C GLY A 371 -15.02 2.13 -10.08
N ILE A 372 -14.98 0.84 -10.39
CA ILE A 372 -13.96 -0.10 -9.97
C ILE A 372 -12.77 0.11 -10.92
N PRO A 373 -11.55 0.33 -10.40
CA PRO A 373 -10.37 0.40 -11.23
C PRO A 373 -10.24 -0.86 -12.11
N PRO A 374 -9.87 -0.76 -13.40
CA PRO A 374 -9.82 -1.92 -14.31
C PRO A 374 -8.87 -3.04 -13.86
N TRP A 375 -7.92 -2.73 -12.97
CA TRP A 375 -7.01 -3.71 -12.40
C TRP A 375 -7.65 -4.54 -11.28
N MET A 376 -8.73 -4.05 -10.66
CA MET A 376 -9.54 -4.79 -9.69
C MET A 376 -10.58 -5.69 -10.38
N GLU A 377 -11.15 -5.26 -11.50
CA GLU A 377 -12.10 -6.10 -12.27
C GLU A 377 -11.48 -7.41 -12.77
N LYS A 378 -10.15 -7.43 -12.92
CA LYS A 378 -9.39 -8.59 -13.37
C LYS A 378 -8.86 -9.45 -12.22
N ALA A 379 -9.20 -9.13 -10.97
CA ALA A 379 -8.94 -10.05 -9.87
C ALA A 379 -9.66 -11.35 -10.25
N PRO A 380 -8.92 -12.45 -10.45
CA PRO A 380 -9.46 -13.67 -11.06
C PRO A 380 -10.63 -14.13 -10.23
N ASP A 381 -11.84 -14.02 -10.78
CA ASP A 381 -13.12 -14.51 -10.28
C ASP A 381 -13.01 -15.25 -8.95
N ALA A 382 -12.80 -14.48 -7.87
CA ALA A 382 -12.93 -14.98 -6.50
C ALA A 382 -14.43 -15.13 -6.14
N THR A 383 -15.30 -14.98 -7.14
CA THR A 383 -16.63 -15.56 -7.18
C THR A 383 -16.52 -17.08 -6.94
N LEU A 384 -16.78 -17.44 -5.68
CA LEU A 384 -17.36 -18.72 -5.24
C LEU A 384 -16.37 -19.84 -4.84
N THR A 385 -15.45 -19.53 -3.92
CA THR A 385 -15.26 -20.41 -2.76
C THR A 385 -15.71 -19.76 -1.45
N LEU A 386 -16.71 -18.87 -1.53
CA LEU A 386 -17.55 -18.51 -0.37
C LEU A 386 -18.54 -19.65 -0.05
N GLY A 387 -18.05 -20.90 -0.02
CA GLY A 387 -18.75 -22.06 0.52
C GLY A 387 -18.53 -22.15 2.02
N SER A 388 -18.76 -21.05 2.75
CA SER A 388 -18.78 -21.07 4.22
C SER A 388 -20.24 -21.21 4.68
N PRO A 389 -20.63 -22.35 5.29
CA PRO A 389 -21.98 -22.59 5.80
C PRO A 389 -22.15 -21.90 7.16
N LEU A 390 -22.17 -20.56 7.18
CA LEU A 390 -22.27 -19.77 8.42
C LEU A 390 -23.49 -18.85 8.50
N LEU A 391 -24.51 -19.07 7.67
CA LEU A 391 -25.82 -18.43 7.77
C LEU A 391 -26.96 -19.45 7.57
N GLU A 392 -26.93 -20.53 8.36
CA GLU A 392 -28.12 -21.25 8.81
C GLU A 392 -28.10 -21.24 10.35
N VAL A 393 -28.56 -20.14 10.95
CA VAL A 393 -29.06 -20.07 12.34
C VAL A 393 -30.24 -19.11 12.36
#